data_AF-A0A8S2YWN8-F1
#
_entry.id   AF-A0A8S2YWN8-F1
#
_cell.length_a   1.000
_cell.length_b   1.000
_cell.length_c   1.000
_cell.angle_alpha   90.00
_cell.angle_beta   90.00
_cell.angle_gamma   90.00
#
_symmetry.space_group_name_H-M   'P 1'
#
loop_
_entity.id
_entity.type
_entity.pdbx_description
1 polymer ?
#
loop_
_entity_poly.entity_id
_entity_poly.type
_entity_poly.pdbx_seq_one_letter_code
_entity_poly.pdbx_strand_id
1 'polypeptide(L)' 'MINGIELSPYACANFTRHEMATSLRSRNSFLANLIVAGYSTNEHDQQRAQLYAIDYLGAMV' A
#
# COMPACT_ATOMS: atom_id res chain seq x y z
N MET A 1 -2.65 5.69 -14.08
CA MET A 1 -2.26 4.31 -14.44
C MET A 1 -1.56 4.36 -15.79
N ILE A 2 -0.25 4.09 -15.83
CA ILE A 2 0.56 4.24 -17.05
C ILE A 2 0.48 2.96 -17.92
N ASN A 3 0.34 1.79 -17.30
CA ASN A 3 0.43 0.49 -17.98
C ASN A 3 -0.93 -0.14 -18.34
N GLY A 4 -2.05 0.55 -18.10
CA GLY A 4 -3.40 0.04 -18.39
C GLY A 4 -3.86 -1.18 -17.58
N ILE A 5 -3.00 -1.72 -16.70
CA ILE A 5 -3.28 -2.86 -15.83
C ILE A 5 -3.58 -2.40 -14.41
N GLU A 6 -4.48 -3.12 -13.74
CA GLU A 6 -4.74 -2.95 -12.32
C GLU A 6 -3.54 -3.43 -11.50
N LEU A 7 -3.15 -2.63 -10.49
CA LEU A 7 -2.11 -3.04 -9.55
C LEU A 7 -2.71 -4.03 -8.56
N SER A 8 -1.93 -5.05 -8.18
CA SER A 8 -2.33 -5.92 -7.08
C SER A 8 -2.45 -5.13 -5.77
N PRO A 9 -3.33 -5.53 -4.84
CA PRO A 9 -3.45 -4.89 -3.53
C PRO A 9 -2.10 -4.79 -2.80
N TYR A 10 -1.27 -5.85 -2.90
CA TYR A 10 0.10 -5.87 -2.38
C TYR A 10 1.00 -4.78 -2.98
N ALA A 11 0.95 -4.57 -4.30
CA ALA A 11 1.73 -3.54 -4.96
C ALA A 11 1.28 -2.13 -4.53
N CYS A 12 -0.04 -1.91 -4.44
CA CYS A 12 -0.61 -0.66 -3.92
C CYS A 12 -0.19 -0.37 -2.48
N ALA A 13 -0.23 -1.37 -1.60
CA ALA A 13 0.16 -1.22 -0.20
C ALA A 13 1.66 -0.88 -0.06
N ASN A 14 2.53 -1.58 -0.79
CA ASN A 14 3.97 -1.30 -0.78
C ASN A 14 4.33 0.07 -1.34
N PHE A 15 3.67 0.49 -2.43
CA PHE A 15 3.84 1.83 -2.97
C PHE A 15 3.45 2.88 -1.93
N THR A 16 2.26 2.75 -1.33
CA THR A 16 1.77 3.69 -0.31
C THR A 16 2.72 3.76 0.90
N ARG A 17 3.18 2.60 1.38
CA ARG A 17 4.15 2.48 2.46
C ARG A 17 5.47 3.18 2.12
N HIS A 18 5.95 3.03 0.88
CA HIS A 18 7.16 3.70 0.41
C HIS A 18 7.00 5.23 0.43
N GLU A 19 5.88 5.74 -0.09
CA GLU A 19 5.60 7.18 -0.09
C GLU A 19 5.49 7.74 1.34
N MET A 20 4.88 7.01 2.28
CA MET A 20 4.88 7.40 3.69
C MET A 20 6.29 7.46 4.27
N ALA A 21 7.10 6.42 4.05
CA ALA A 21 8.47 6.38 4.56
C ALA A 21 9.35 7.49 3.96
N THR A 22 9.10 7.87 2.70
CA THR A 22 9.76 9.01 2.06
C THR A 22 9.26 10.34 2.65
N SER A 23 7.95 10.48 2.84
CA SER A 23 7.32 11.66 3.43
C SER A 23 7.80 11.95 4.86
N LEU A 24 8.10 10.93 5.67
CA LEU A 24 8.72 11.07 7.00
C LEU A 24 10.05 11.84 7.01
N ARG A 25 10.76 11.87 5.88
CA ARG A 25 12.00 12.63 5.74
C ARG A 25 11.79 14.04 5.20
N SER A 26 10.56 14.39 4.86
CA SER A 26 10.18 15.72 4.37
C SER A 26 9.74 16.64 5.53
N ARG A 27 9.71 17.95 5.27
CA ARG A 27 9.21 18.93 6.26
C ARG A 27 7.71 18.79 6.55
N ASN A 28 6.93 18.27 5.60
CA ASN A 28 5.47 18.10 5.71
C ASN A 28 5.12 16.61 5.67
N SER A 29 5.54 15.90 6.71
CA SER A 29 5.31 14.47 6.82
C SER A 29 3.83 14.12 6.99
N PHE A 30 3.40 13.03 6.36
CA PHE A 30 2.09 12.41 6.60
C PHE A 30 2.11 11.58 7.89
N LEU A 31 1.63 12.17 8.99
CA LEU A 31 1.53 11.52 10.29
C LEU A 31 0.14 10.88 10.48
N ALA A 32 -0.15 9.83 9.71
CA ALA A 32 -1.42 9.12 9.77
C ALA A 32 -1.22 7.60 9.69
N ASN A 33 -2.11 6.86 10.33
CA ASN A 33 -2.21 5.41 10.20
C ASN A 33 -3.22 5.09 9.10
N LEU A 34 -2.91 4.09 8.27
CA LEU A 34 -3.73 3.70 7.13
C LEU A 34 -4.06 2.21 7.19
N ILE A 35 -5.24 1.89 6.65
CA ILE A 35 -5.64 0.51 6.36
C ILE A 35 -5.88 0.45 4.86
N VAL A 36 -5.14 -0.43 4.19
CA VAL A 36 -5.27 -0.70 2.75
C VAL A 36 -5.92 -2.06 2.58
N ALA A 37 -7.18 -2.07 2.16
CA ALA A 37 -7.91 -3.28 1.82
C ALA A 37 -8.05 -3.39 0.30
N GLY A 38 -7.95 -4.60 -0.24
CA GLY A 38 -8.16 -4.82 -1.66
C GLY A 38 -8.48 -6.27 -1.98
N TYR A 39 -9.04 -6.47 -3.18
CA TYR A 39 -9.34 -7.78 -3.73
C TYR A 39 -8.69 -7.91 -5.11
N SER A 40 -7.87 -8.95 -5.29
CA SER A 40 -7.26 -9.26 -6.57
C SER A 40 -8.22 -10.11 -7.42
N THR A 41 -8.46 -9.64 -8.64
CA THR A 41 -9.20 -10.39 -9.65
C THR A 41 -8.38 -11.52 -10.27
N ASN A 42 -7.05 -11.49 -10.12
CA ASN A 42 -6.15 -12.54 -10.60
C ASN A 42 -6.39 -13.85 -9.82
N GLU A 43 -6.80 -14.90 -10.53
CA GLU A 43 -7.10 -16.21 -9.95
C GLU A 43 -5.86 -16.98 -9.50
N HIS A 44 -4.68 -16.60 -10.00
CA HIS A 44 -3.42 -17.22 -9.60
C HIS A 44 -2.87 -16.70 -8.27
N ASP A 45 -3.45 -15.63 -7.72
CA ASP A 45 -3.02 -15.11 -6.42
C ASP A 45 -3.50 -16.03 -5.30
N GLN A 46 -2.56 -16.52 -4.47
CA GLN A 46 -2.85 -17.40 -3.33
C GLN A 46 -3.88 -16.81 -2.37
N GLN A 47 -3.83 -15.49 -2.19
CA GLN A 47 -4.74 -14.75 -1.33
C GLN A 47 -5.31 -13.56 -2.10
N ARG A 48 -6.56 -13.68 -2.53
CA ARG A 48 -7.22 -12.66 -3.35
C ARG A 48 -7.73 -11.48 -2.52
N ALA A 49 -8.29 -11.75 -1.34
CA ALA A 49 -8.64 -10.70 -0.38
C ALA A 49 -7.45 -10.41 0.54
N GLN A 50 -6.99 -9.15 0.53
CA GLN A 50 -5.80 -8.72 1.27
C GLN A 50 -6.13 -7.46 2.08
N LEU A 51 -5.54 -7.38 3.27
CA LEU A 51 -5.69 -6.27 4.21
C LEU A 51 -4.32 -5.95 4.78
N TYR A 52 -3.89 -4.70 4.67
CA TYR A 52 -2.61 -4.22 5.18
C TYR A 52 -2.84 -3.06 6.13
N ALA A 53 -2.22 -3.12 7.30
CA ALA A 53 -2.17 -1.99 8.23
C ALA A 53 -0.81 -1.31 8.08
N ILE A 54 -0.82 0.01 7.82
CA ILE A 54 0.40 0.81 7.70
C ILE A 54 0.39 1.86 8.81
N ASP A 55 1.38 1.80 9.69
CA ASP A 55 1.57 2.81 10.73
C ASP A 55 2.21 4.07 10.16
N TYR A 56 2.05 5.20 10.84
CA TYR A 56 2.62 6.50 10.45
C TYR A 56 4.15 6.46 10.29
N LEU A 57 4.84 5.50 10.91
CA LEU A 57 6.28 5.25 10.73
C LEU A 57 6.63 4.48 9.42
N GLY A 58 5.65 4.10 8.61
CA GLY A 58 5.85 3.33 7.38
C GLY A 58 6.13 1.84 7.60
N ALA A 59 5.81 1.32 8.80
CA ALA A 59 5.78 -0.11 9.09
C ALA A 59 4.45 -0.70 8.59
N MET A 60 4.49 -1.91 8.00
CA MET A 60 3.32 -2.55 7.41
C MET A 60 3.20 -3.99 7.87
N VAL A 61 1.96 -4.41 8.18
CA VAL A 61 1.56 -5.78 8.54
C VAL A 61 0.44 -6.23 7.62
#